data_AF-A0A8S9TP23-F1
#
_entry.id   AF-A0A8S9TP23-F1
#
_cell.length_a   1.000
_cell.length_b   1.000
_cell.length_c   1.000
_cell.angle_alpha   90.00
_cell.angle_beta   90.00
_cell.angle_gamma   90.00
#
_symmetry.space_group_name_H-M   'P 1'
#
loop_
_entity.id
_entity.type
_entity.pdbx_description
1 polymer ?
#
loop_
_entity_poly.entity_id
_entity_poly.type
_entity_poly.pdbx_seq_one_letter_code
_entity_poly.pdbx_strand_id
1 'polypeptide(L)'
;MEVENDEVIIVRHIPARPTCFICGHNDDNGDIIQEGPQCPHQCGIQCLRVFNMVNLSENRAAHFKCPACMQPFPVDSIYFGDDYLSDNSNDSADEEYQPSASVSAESSE
;
A
#
# COMPACT_ATOMS: atom_id res chain seq x y z
N MET A 1 -16.95 -28.10 -60.36
CA MET A 1 -16.28 -26.87 -59.90
C MET A 1 -16.66 -26.75 -58.45
N GLU A 2 -15.81 -27.27 -57.57
CA GLU A 2 -16.04 -27.27 -56.13
C GLU A 2 -15.69 -25.87 -55.63
N VAL A 3 -16.69 -25.19 -55.06
CA VAL A 3 -16.49 -23.88 -54.42
C VAL A 3 -15.77 -24.13 -53.10
N GLU A 4 -14.48 -23.82 -53.07
CA GLU A 4 -13.69 -23.80 -51.84
C GLU A 4 -14.34 -22.78 -50.89
N ASN A 5 -14.80 -23.24 -49.74
CA ASN A 5 -15.32 -22.38 -48.70
C ASN A 5 -14.13 -21.60 -48.12
N ASP A 6 -13.99 -20.33 -48.51
CA ASP A 6 -13.03 -19.41 -47.91
C ASP A 6 -13.39 -19.19 -46.43
N GLU A 7 -12.65 -19.85 -45.55
CA GLU A 7 -12.80 -19.74 -44.11
C GLU A 7 -12.27 -18.37 -43.65
N VAL A 8 -13.17 -17.48 -43.22
CA VAL A 8 -12.79 -16.13 -42.76
C VAL A 8 -12.51 -16.16 -41.26
N ILE A 9 -11.24 -15.96 -40.89
CA ILE A 9 -10.83 -15.83 -39.48
C ILE A 9 -11.02 -14.38 -39.01
N ILE A 10 -11.93 -14.16 -38.05
CA ILE A 10 -12.11 -12.87 -37.39
C ILE A 10 -11.20 -12.81 -36.17
N VAL A 11 -10.13 -12.02 -36.23
CA VAL A 11 -9.24 -11.78 -35.08
C VAL A 11 -9.82 -10.66 -34.21
N ARG A 12 -10.14 -10.97 -32.95
CA ARG A 12 -10.52 -9.98 -31.93
C ARG A 12 -9.33 -9.76 -30.98
N HIS A 13 -8.89 -8.52 -30.85
CA HIS A 13 -7.90 -8.16 -29.83
C HIS A 13 -8.55 -8.16 -28.45
N ILE A 14 -8.02 -9.00 -27.55
CA ILE A 14 -8.37 -9.00 -26.13
C ILE A 14 -7.20 -8.34 -25.39
N PRO A 15 -7.44 -7.32 -24.55
CA PRO A 15 -6.39 -6.73 -23.73
C PRO A 15 -5.73 -7.79 -22.85
N ALA A 16 -4.40 -7.72 -22.73
CA ALA A 16 -3.68 -8.57 -21.78
C ALA A 16 -4.18 -8.26 -20.35
N ARG A 17 -4.24 -9.30 -19.50
CA ARG A 17 -4.54 -9.10 -18.09
C ARG A 17 -3.47 -8.21 -17.46
N PRO A 18 -3.85 -7.29 -16.55
CA PRO A 18 -2.88 -6.45 -15.87
C PRO A 18 -1.98 -7.32 -14.98
N THR A 19 -0.70 -6.98 -14.92
CA THR A 19 0.32 -7.70 -14.14
C THR A 19 0.95 -6.77 -13.13
N CYS A 20 1.08 -7.22 -11.88
CA CYS A 20 1.73 -6.45 -10.84
C CYS A 20 3.24 -6.35 -11.10
N PHE A 21 3.77 -5.12 -11.20
CA PHE A 21 5.19 -4.85 -11.41
C PHE A 21 6.09 -5.43 -10.29
N ILE A 22 5.57 -5.55 -9.07
CA ILE A 22 6.34 -5.99 -7.90
C ILE A 22 6.51 -7.52 -7.87
N CYS A 23 5.44 -8.28 -8.10
CA CYS A 23 5.46 -9.74 -7.95
C CYS A 23 5.35 -10.51 -9.28
N GLY A 24 5.04 -9.83 -10.39
CA GLY A 24 4.87 -10.46 -11.70
C GLY A 24 3.60 -11.31 -11.84
N HIS A 25 2.72 -11.33 -10.83
CA HIS A 25 1.44 -12.05 -10.89
C HIS A 25 0.30 -11.12 -11.31
N ASN A 26 -0.72 -11.72 -11.92
CA ASN A 26 -1.98 -11.05 -12.25
C ASN A 26 -2.94 -11.07 -11.05
N ASP A 27 -4.14 -10.55 -11.25
CA ASP A 27 -5.24 -10.43 -10.28
C ASP A 27 -5.92 -11.76 -9.91
N ASP A 28 -5.34 -12.90 -10.28
CA ASP A 28 -5.95 -14.24 -10.12
C ASP A 28 -6.23 -14.63 -8.66
N ASN A 29 -5.58 -13.96 -7.69
CA ASN A 29 -5.79 -14.17 -6.25
C ASN A 29 -6.71 -13.12 -5.61
N GLY A 30 -7.38 -12.28 -6.40
CA GLY A 30 -8.25 -11.21 -5.91
C GLY A 30 -7.51 -9.95 -5.46
N ASP A 31 -6.20 -9.81 -5.75
CA ASP A 31 -5.49 -8.55 -5.58
C ASP A 31 -5.90 -7.58 -6.69
N ILE A 32 -6.16 -6.33 -6.31
CA ILE A 32 -6.58 -5.30 -7.25
C ILE A 32 -5.31 -4.69 -7.83
N ILE A 33 -5.16 -4.76 -9.16
CA ILE A 33 -4.03 -4.15 -9.86
C ILE A 33 -4.46 -2.80 -10.41
N GLN A 34 -3.74 -1.75 -10.03
CA GLN A 34 -4.00 -0.39 -10.46
C GLN A 34 -2.79 0.17 -11.22
N GLU A 35 -3.04 1.01 -12.22
CA GLU A 35 -2.01 1.80 -12.88
C GLU A 35 -1.73 3.10 -12.10
N GLY A 36 -0.46 3.50 -12.02
CA GLY A 36 -0.08 4.72 -11.33
C GLY A 36 -0.67 5.98 -11.99
N PRO A 37 -1.14 6.97 -11.21
CA PRO A 37 -1.76 8.17 -11.77
C PRO A 37 -0.78 9.05 -12.56
N GLN A 38 0.52 8.87 -12.34
CA GLN A 38 1.60 9.65 -12.96
C GLN A 38 2.63 8.76 -13.67
N CYS A 39 2.38 7.46 -13.81
CA CYS A 39 3.30 6.54 -14.48
C CYS A 39 2.56 5.31 -15.02
N PRO A 40 3.03 4.70 -16.12
CA PRO A 40 2.38 3.55 -16.76
C PRO A 40 2.58 2.23 -16.00
N HIS A 41 3.09 2.26 -14.77
CA HIS A 41 3.39 1.07 -14.00
C HIS A 41 2.15 0.58 -13.27
N GLN A 42 1.86 -0.72 -13.45
CA GLN A 42 0.75 -1.40 -12.79
C GLN A 42 1.25 -2.09 -11.51
N CYS A 43 0.60 -1.86 -10.39
CA CYS A 43 0.96 -2.47 -9.10
C CYS A 43 -0.29 -3.06 -8.45
N GLY A 44 -0.15 -4.28 -7.92
CA GLY A 44 -1.15 -4.85 -7.00
C GLY A 44 -1.17 -4.04 -5.71
N ILE A 45 -2.36 -3.70 -5.22
CA ILE A 45 -2.54 -2.82 -4.06
C ILE A 45 -1.87 -3.41 -2.81
N GLN A 46 -2.01 -4.71 -2.57
CA GLN A 46 -1.37 -5.35 -1.42
C GLN A 46 0.16 -5.37 -1.56
N CYS A 47 0.67 -5.64 -2.76
CA CYS A 47 2.10 -5.60 -3.03
C CYS A 47 2.66 -4.18 -2.82
N LEU A 48 1.95 -3.16 -3.30
CA LEU A 48 2.33 -1.76 -3.17
C LEU A 48 2.39 -1.32 -1.70
N ARG A 49 1.40 -1.73 -0.90
CA ARG A 49 1.38 -1.49 0.56
C ARG A 49 2.60 -2.10 1.24
N VAL A 50 2.84 -3.40 1.02
CA VAL A 50 3.98 -4.10 1.64
C VAL A 50 5.30 -3.44 1.23
N PHE A 51 5.45 -3.09 -0.05
CA PHE A 51 6.65 -2.42 -0.53
C PHE A 51 6.87 -1.07 0.17
N ASN A 52 5.86 -0.20 0.20
CA ASN A 52 5.96 1.14 0.79
C ASN A 52 6.22 1.08 2.30
N MET A 53 5.54 0.19 3.01
CA MET A 53 5.73 0.00 4.44
C MET A 53 7.15 -0.50 4.77
N VAL A 54 7.62 -1.53 4.06
CA VAL A 54 8.91 -2.18 4.37
C VAL A 54 10.10 -1.35 3.89
N ASN A 55 10.01 -0.74 2.70
CA ASN A 55 11.17 -0.11 2.06
C ASN A 55 11.20 1.40 2.23
N LEU A 56 10.04 2.05 2.41
CA LEU A 56 9.93 3.51 2.49
C LEU A 56 9.40 3.99 3.85
N SER A 57 9.10 3.06 4.77
CA SER A 57 8.47 3.35 6.06
C SER A 57 7.18 4.17 5.95
N GLU A 58 6.49 4.08 4.81
CA GLU A 58 5.27 4.82 4.54
C GLU A 58 4.05 3.95 4.82
N ASN A 59 3.23 4.40 5.75
CA ASN A 59 2.03 3.72 6.24
C ASN A 59 0.75 4.49 5.91
N ARG A 60 0.81 5.53 5.09
CA ARG A 60 -0.36 6.27 4.63
C ARG A 60 -0.56 6.00 3.15
N ALA A 61 -1.69 5.41 2.81
CA ALA A 61 -2.02 5.01 1.44
C ALA A 61 -2.00 6.20 0.47
N ALA A 62 -2.38 7.39 0.94
CA ALA A 62 -2.32 8.64 0.19
C ALA A 62 -0.89 9.08 -0.17
N HIS A 63 0.13 8.55 0.48
CA HIS A 63 1.53 8.92 0.30
C HIS A 63 2.37 7.83 -0.37
N PHE A 64 1.77 6.70 -0.74
CA PHE A 64 2.49 5.64 -1.41
C PHE A 64 3.15 6.12 -2.69
N LYS A 65 4.26 5.47 -3.04
CA LYS A 65 5.08 5.76 -4.20
C LYS A 65 5.23 4.53 -5.08
N CYS A 66 5.35 4.77 -6.38
CA CYS A 66 5.62 3.73 -7.35
C CYS A 66 7.02 3.12 -7.11
N PRO A 67 7.15 1.78 -6.98
CA PRO A 67 8.44 1.12 -6.80
C PRO A 67 9.42 1.31 -7.96
N ALA A 68 8.91 1.54 -9.17
CA ALA A 68 9.73 1.65 -10.37
C ALA A 68 10.36 3.05 -10.56
N CYS A 69 9.60 4.10 -10.25
CA CYS A 69 9.97 5.48 -10.61
C CYS A 69 9.79 6.49 -9.48
N MET A 70 9.34 6.05 -8.30
CA MET A 70 9.13 6.86 -7.09
C MET A 70 8.12 7.99 -7.22
N GLN A 71 7.38 8.06 -8.34
CA GLN A 71 6.27 8.99 -8.51
C GLN A 71 5.14 8.70 -7.52
N PRO A 72 4.36 9.70 -7.09
CA PRO A 72 3.20 9.52 -6.23
C PRO A 72 2.24 8.47 -6.78
N PHE A 73 1.86 7.54 -5.92
CA PHE A 73 0.91 6.47 -6.19
C PHE A 73 -0.08 6.38 -5.02
N PRO A 74 -0.91 7.43 -4.79
CA PRO A 74 -1.94 7.39 -3.77
C PRO A 74 -2.94 6.27 -4.06
N VAL A 75 -3.27 5.49 -3.03
CA VAL A 75 -4.31 4.45 -3.08
C VAL A 75 -5.44 4.86 -2.14
N ASP A 76 -6.68 4.58 -2.55
CA ASP A 76 -7.86 4.85 -1.75
C ASP A 76 -7.88 3.96 -0.49
N SER A 77 -8.19 4.54 0.67
CA SER A 77 -8.23 3.81 1.94
C SER A 77 -9.27 2.70 1.97
N ILE A 78 -10.28 2.74 1.10
CA ILE A 78 -11.30 1.67 0.98
C ILE A 78 -10.69 0.28 0.74
N TYR A 79 -9.47 0.21 0.19
CA TYR A 79 -8.81 -1.05 -0.12
C TYR A 79 -8.07 -1.68 1.08
N PHE A 80 -7.97 -0.98 2.21
CA PHE A 80 -7.16 -1.42 3.36
C PHE A 80 -7.94 -1.70 4.65
N GLY A 81 -9.25 -1.49 4.64
CA GLY A 81 -10.11 -1.67 5.83
C GLY A 81 -9.91 -0.56 6.88
N ASP A 82 -10.79 -0.57 7.87
CA ASP A 82 -10.94 0.41 8.96
C ASP A 82 -9.70 0.50 9.88
N ASP A 83 -8.88 -0.56 9.91
CA ASP A 83 -7.63 -0.61 10.70
C ASP A 83 -6.57 0.41 10.24
N TYR A 84 -6.72 0.99 9.04
CA TYR A 84 -5.76 1.95 8.47
C TYR A 84 -6.09 3.42 8.78
N LEU A 85 -7.26 3.69 9.38
CA LEU A 85 -7.67 5.03 9.83
C LEU A 85 -7.25 5.34 11.27
N SER A 86 -6.65 4.37 11.98
CA SER A 86 -6.09 4.61 13.29
C SER A 86 -4.80 5.42 13.14
N ASP A 87 -4.97 6.73 13.02
CA ASP A 87 -3.92 7.70 13.20
C ASP A 87 -3.11 7.30 14.42
N ASN A 88 -1.80 7.26 14.23
CA ASN A 88 -0.79 7.19 15.27
C ASN A 88 -0.94 8.42 16.18
N SER A 89 -1.96 8.43 17.05
CA SER A 89 -2.03 9.29 18.22
C SER A 89 -0.96 8.79 19.17
N ASN A 90 0.26 9.23 18.89
CA ASN A 90 1.35 9.32 19.83
C ASN A 90 0.92 10.35 20.89
N ASP A 91 0.00 9.94 21.77
CA ASP A 91 -0.25 10.61 23.03
C ASP A 91 0.95 10.29 23.91
N SER A 92 1.99 11.11 23.76
CA SER A 92 3.03 11.22 24.77
C SER A 92 2.37 11.77 26.03
N ALA A 93 1.80 10.88 26.84
CA ALA A 93 1.60 11.11 28.25
C ALA A 93 3.01 11.22 28.85
N ASP A 94 3.51 12.45 28.90
CA ASP A 94 4.59 12.87 29.78
C ASP A 94 4.15 12.50 31.21
N GLU A 95 4.52 11.30 31.67
CA GLU A 95 4.51 11.00 33.10
C GLU A 95 5.58 11.89 33.72
N GLU A 96 5.19 13.12 34.04
CA GLU A 96 5.91 14.01 34.94
C GLU A 96 6.14 13.23 36.24
N TYR A 97 7.32 12.62 36.35
CA TYR A 97 7.84 12.15 37.61
C TYR A 97 8.02 13.38 38.50
N GLN A 98 7.02 13.67 39.33
CA GLN A 98 7.16 14.61 40.44
C GLN A 98 7.87 13.86 41.58
N PRO A 99 9.15 14.15 41.89
CA PRO A 99 9.69 13.74 43.17
C PRO A 99 9.01 14.60 44.22
N SER A 100 7.99 14.06 44.88
CA SER A 100 7.42 14.66 46.09
C SER A 100 8.50 14.63 47.17
N ALA A 101 9.22 15.74 47.28
CA ALA A 101 10.01 16.04 48.45
C ALA A 101 9.09 16.08 49.68
N SER A 102 9.39 15.26 50.68
CA SER A 102 9.65 15.64 52.07
C SER A 102 9.22 14.56 53.06
N VAL A 103 10.19 13.98 53.77
CA VAL A 103 10.07 13.74 55.21
C VAL A 103 11.40 14.16 55.86
N SER A 104 11.36 15.31 56.53
CA SER A 104 12.34 15.69 57.54
C SER A 104 11.84 15.16 58.88
N ALA A 105 12.72 14.52 59.65
CA ALA A 105 12.69 14.29 61.09
C ALA A 105 13.57 13.05 61.37
N GLU A 106 14.47 12.95 62.34
CA GLU A 106 15.06 13.83 63.34
C GLU A 106 16.13 12.98 64.07
N SER A 107 17.06 13.68 64.70
CA SER A 107 18.27 13.22 65.41
C SER A 107 18.14 11.98 66.31
N SER A 108 19.24 11.24 66.48
CA SER A 108 19.85 11.00 67.81
C SER A 108 21.25 10.36 67.67
N GLU A 109 22.19 11.06 68.30
CA GLU A 109 23.52 10.73 68.87
C GLU A 109 24.17 9.36 68.63
#